data_AF-A0A398DIS0-F1
#
_entry.id   AF-A0A398DIS0-F1
#
_cell.length_a   1.000
_cell.length_b   1.000
_cell.length_c   1.000
_cell.angle_alpha   90.00
_cell.angle_beta   90.00
_cell.angle_gamma   90.00
#
_symmetry.space_group_name_H-M   'P 1'
#
loop_
_entity.id
_entity.type
_entity.pdbx_description
1 polymer ?
#
loop_
_entity_poly.entity_id
_entity_poly.type
_entity_poly.pdbx_seq_one_letter_code
_entity_poly.pdbx_strand_id
1 'polypeptide(L)'
;MERLVFDVETIGTTWESLDPAVQESLLRSADTDEERQEVRDSLGLFPVTAQIACIALYSPEQDHAAVYFQGPNGGMETVREEKVVFVP
;
A
#
# COMPACT_ATOMS: atom_id res chain seq x y z
N MET A 1 17.24 -4.40 -23.68
CA MET A 1 16.51 -5.11 -22.61
C MET A 1 15.32 -4.24 -22.29
N GLU A 2 14.10 -4.75 -22.47
CA GLU A 2 12.90 -4.00 -22.09
C GLU A 2 12.83 -3.89 -20.57
N ARG A 3 12.47 -2.71 -20.07
CA ARG A 3 12.40 -2.42 -18.63
C ARG A 3 10.97 -2.11 -18.25
N LEU A 4 10.62 -2.53 -17.04
CA LEU A 4 9.41 -2.13 -16.36
C LEU A 4 9.81 -1.64 -14.98
N VAL A 5 9.53 -0.38 -14.71
CA VAL A 5 9.68 0.23 -13.39
C VAL A 5 8.36 0.03 -12.67
N PHE A 6 8.41 -0.43 -11.42
CA PHE A 6 7.24 -0.52 -10.57
C PHE A 6 7.50 0.19 -9.25
N ASP A 7 6.48 0.88 -8.77
CA ASP A 7 6.42 1.54 -7.48
C ASP A 7 5.16 1.06 -6.76
N VAL A 8 5.27 0.80 -5.47
CA VAL A 8 4.22 0.13 -4.69
C VAL A 8 3.93 0.94 -3.45
N GLU A 9 2.69 1.39 -3.34
CA GLU A 9 2.20 2.13 -2.19
C GLU A 9 1.28 1.25 -1.36
N THR A 10 1.48 1.27 -0.06
CA THR A 10 0.76 0.45 0.90
C THR A 10 0.01 1.31 1.92
N ILE A 11 -1.08 0.76 2.45
CA ILE A 11 -1.81 1.31 3.59
C ILE A 11 -1.77 0.30 4.73
N GLY A 12 -1.58 0.79 5.96
CA GLY A 12 -1.71 -0.03 7.16
C GLY A 12 -3.17 -0.36 7.43
N THR A 13 -3.42 -1.57 7.92
CA THR A 13 -4.72 -1.92 8.49
C THR A 13 -4.99 -1.11 9.76
N THR A 14 -6.26 -0.97 10.12
CA THR A 14 -6.64 -0.26 11.35
C THR A 14 -6.23 -1.10 12.56
N TRP A 15 -5.60 -0.48 13.56
CA TRP A 15 -5.16 -1.15 14.78
C TRP A 15 -6.26 -1.99 15.43
N GLU A 16 -7.47 -1.43 15.55
CA GLU A 16 -8.63 -2.08 16.17
C GLU A 16 -9.14 -3.31 15.42
N SER A 17 -8.74 -3.49 14.16
CA SER A 17 -9.12 -4.66 13.36
C SER A 17 -8.17 -5.86 13.54
N LEU A 18 -6.99 -5.63 14.16
CA LEU A 18 -6.02 -6.69 14.43
C LEU A 18 -6.49 -7.58 15.59
N ASP A 19 -6.20 -8.88 15.48
CA ASP A 19 -6.39 -9.81 16.59
C ASP A 19 -5.57 -9.37 17.82
N PRO A 20 -6.11 -9.44 19.05
CA PRO A 20 -5.39 -9.05 20.26
C PRO A 20 -4.02 -9.71 20.42
N ALA A 21 -3.84 -10.97 19.99
CA ALA A 21 -2.56 -11.65 20.05
C ALA A 21 -1.53 -11.04 19.09
N VAL A 22 -1.98 -10.53 17.93
CA VAL A 22 -1.13 -9.81 16.98
C VAL A 22 -0.75 -8.44 17.54
N GLN A 23 -1.71 -7.72 18.13
CA GLN A 23 -1.45 -6.44 18.79
C GLN A 23 -0.38 -6.58 19.90
N GLU A 24 -0.51 -7.57 20.77
CA GLU A 24 0.47 -7.87 21.82
C GLU A 24 1.84 -8.21 21.23
N SER A 25 1.87 -9.00 20.16
CA SER A 25 3.12 -9.35 19.48
C SER A 25 3.82 -8.13 18.87
N LEU A 26 3.08 -7.20 18.26
CA LEU A 26 3.63 -5.99 17.66
C LEU A 26 4.18 -5.01 18.71
N LEU A 27 3.55 -4.92 19.88
CA LEU A 27 3.99 -4.04 20.97
C LEU A 27 5.04 -4.67 21.91
N ARG A 28 5.47 -5.92 21.66
CA ARG A 28 6.36 -6.67 22.56
C ARG A 28 7.66 -5.94 22.90
N SER A 29 8.15 -5.11 21.99
CA SER A 29 9.40 -4.35 22.14
C SER A 29 9.19 -2.84 22.28
N ALA A 30 7.95 -2.40 22.50
CA ALA A 30 7.60 -0.99 22.68
C ALA A 30 7.27 -0.71 24.16
N ASP A 31 8.24 -0.11 24.85
CA ASP A 31 8.21 0.09 26.30
C ASP A 31 7.53 1.42 26.68
N THR A 32 7.61 2.41 25.81
CA THR A 32 7.03 3.75 25.99
C THR A 32 5.76 3.95 25.16
N ASP A 33 4.90 4.89 25.56
CA ASP A 33 3.70 5.23 24.78
C ASP A 33 4.05 5.81 23.40
N GLU A 34 5.19 6.50 23.28
CA GLU A 34 5.72 7.02 22.01
C GLU A 34 6.10 5.88 21.06
N GLU A 35 6.91 4.91 21.51
CA GLU A 35 7.26 3.72 20.71
C GLU A 35 6.02 2.93 20.28
N ARG A 36 5.02 2.81 21.18
CA ARG A 36 3.76 2.12 20.85
C ARG A 36 2.98 2.84 19.77
N GLN A 37 3.02 4.18 19.75
CA GLN A 37 2.40 4.97 18.70
C GLN A 37 3.15 4.80 17.37
N GLU A 38 4.49 4.80 17.39
CA GLU A 38 5.30 4.55 16.19
C GLU A 38 5.01 3.17 15.57
N VAL A 39 4.80 2.13 16.40
CA VAL A 39 4.37 0.80 15.92
C VAL A 39 3.02 0.87 15.21
N ARG A 40 2.06 1.65 15.73
CA ARG A 40 0.74 1.83 15.10
C ARG A 40 0.83 2.62 13.80
N ASP A 41 1.70 3.61 13.75
CA ASP A 41 1.89 4.45 12.56
C ASP A 41 2.66 3.71 11.44
N SER A 42 3.43 2.69 11.81
CA SER A 42 4.25 1.88 10.88
C SER A 42 3.55 0.64 10.32
N LEU A 43 2.27 0.40 10.62
CA LEU A 43 1.54 -0.80 10.14
C LEU A 43 1.54 -0.93 8.61
N GLY A 44 1.64 0.18 7.86
CA GLY A 44 1.75 0.18 6.40
C GLY A 44 3.10 -0.33 5.88
N LEU A 45 4.11 -0.48 6.73
CA LEU A 45 5.49 -0.85 6.37
C LEU A 45 5.77 -2.35 6.55
N PHE A 46 4.83 -3.12 7.09
CA PHE A 46 5.01 -4.56 7.32
C PHE A 46 4.08 -5.40 6.44
N PRO A 47 4.59 -6.44 5.76
CA PRO A 47 3.79 -7.24 4.81
C PRO A 47 2.49 -7.85 5.38
N VAL A 48 2.43 -8.10 6.68
CA VAL A 48 1.29 -8.78 7.33
C VAL A 48 0.20 -7.79 7.75
N THR A 49 0.56 -6.54 8.03
CA THR A 49 -0.37 -5.50 8.48
C THR A 49 -0.66 -4.46 7.40
N ALA A 50 0.11 -4.48 6.32
CA ALA A 50 -0.04 -3.61 5.17
C ALA A 50 -0.87 -4.27 4.07
N GLN A 51 -1.58 -3.44 3.32
CA GLN A 51 -2.30 -3.81 2.11
C GLN A 51 -1.80 -2.93 0.96
N ILE A 52 -1.56 -3.52 -0.21
CA ILE A 52 -1.17 -2.77 -1.41
C ILE A 52 -2.35 -1.90 -1.84
N ALA A 53 -2.21 -0.58 -1.72
CA ALA A 53 -3.21 0.38 -2.14
C ALA A 53 -3.05 0.76 -3.61
N CYS A 54 -1.82 0.79 -4.10
CA CYS A 54 -1.50 1.18 -5.47
C CYS A 54 -0.21 0.52 -5.97
N ILE A 55 -0.17 0.20 -7.27
CA ILE A 55 0.99 -0.23 -8.02
C ILE A 55 1.08 0.66 -9.26
N ALA A 56 2.08 1.53 -9.31
CA ALA A 56 2.41 2.27 -10.53
C ALA A 56 3.42 1.47 -11.34
N LEU A 57 3.18 1.34 -12.63
CA LEU A 57 4.03 0.69 -13.61
C LEU A 57 4.41 1.71 -14.68
N TYR A 58 5.67 1.72 -15.09
CA TYR A 58 6.16 2.56 -16.19
C TYR A 58 7.11 1.78 -17.09
N SER A 59 6.88 1.83 -18.40
CA SER A 59 7.80 1.32 -19.41
C SER A 59 8.56 2.50 -20.03
N PRO A 60 9.86 2.69 -19.70
CA PRO A 60 10.66 3.77 -20.27
C PRO A 60 10.83 3.66 -21.79
N GLU A 61 10.79 2.45 -22.34
CA GLU A 61 10.94 2.22 -23.78
C GLU A 61 9.70 2.61 -24.57
N GLN A 62 8.51 2.48 -23.98
CA GLN A 62 7.24 2.82 -24.63
C GLN A 62 6.71 4.20 -24.20
N ASP A 63 7.32 4.79 -23.17
CA ASP A 63 6.87 6.02 -22.52
C ASP A 63 5.39 5.96 -22.10
N HIS A 64 4.97 4.80 -21.61
CA HIS A 64 3.61 4.52 -21.12
C HIS A 64 3.65 4.04 -19.68
N ALA A 65 2.59 4.37 -18.94
CA ALA A 65 2.38 3.96 -17.56
C ALA A 65 1.00 3.35 -17.33
N ALA A 66 0.91 2.50 -16.31
CA ALA A 66 -0.34 1.98 -15.78
C ALA A 66 -0.32 2.10 -14.25
N VAL A 67 -1.40 2.59 -13.66
CA VAL A 67 -1.56 2.71 -12.21
C VAL A 67 -2.71 1.82 -11.80
N TYR A 68 -2.42 0.73 -11.13
CA TYR A 68 -3.42 -0.15 -10.52
C TYR A 68 -3.65 0.31 -9.09
N PHE A 69 -4.89 0.53 -8.67
CA PHE A 69 -5.18 0.98 -7.32
C PHE A 69 -6.46 0.34 -6.82
N GLN A 70 -6.68 0.37 -5.50
CA GLN A 70 -7.90 -0.24 -4.95
C GLN A 70 -9.12 0.67 -5.10
N GLY A 71 -10.24 0.10 -5.55
CA GLY A 71 -11.57 0.72 -5.52
C GLY A 71 -12.55 0.09 -4.52
N PRO A 72 -12.38 0.28 -3.19
CA PRO A 72 -13.11 -0.47 -2.17
C PRO A 72 -14.64 -0.28 -2.18
N ASN A 73 -15.14 0.79 -2.79
CA ASN A 73 -16.59 1.09 -2.88
C ASN A 73 -17.17 0.85 -4.28
N GLY A 74 -16.37 0.31 -5.21
CA GLY A 74 -16.74 0.18 -6.62
C GLY A 74 -16.99 1.54 -7.29
N GLY A 75 -17.54 1.51 -8.50
CA GLY A 75 -17.96 2.72 -9.22
C GLY A 75 -16.82 3.57 -9.80
N MET A 76 -15.57 3.09 -9.73
CA MET A 76 -14.46 3.69 -10.47
C MET A 76 -14.29 2.96 -11.79
N GLU A 77 -14.13 3.73 -12.85
CA GLU A 77 -13.88 3.23 -14.20
C GLU A 77 -12.40 3.41 -14.55
N THR A 78 -11.93 2.62 -15.52
CA THR A 78 -10.58 2.81 -16.05
C THR A 78 -10.48 4.16 -16.77
N VAL A 79 -9.64 5.06 -16.27
CA VAL A 79 -9.37 6.35 -16.91
C VAL A 79 -8.13 6.22 -17.79
N ARG A 80 -8.21 6.72 -19.03
CA ARG A 80 -7.08 6.77 -19.96
C ARG A 80 -6.71 8.20 -20.24
N GLU A 81 -5.51 8.56 -19.85
CA GLU A 81 -4.81 9.75 -20.29
C GLU A 81 -3.80 9.37 -21.38
N GLU A 82 -3.22 10.34 -22.07
CA GLU A 82 -2.41 10.12 -23.28
C GLU A 82 -1.35 9.03 -23.11
N LYS A 83 -0.65 9.02 -21.96
CA LYS A 83 0.43 8.07 -21.65
C LYS A 83 0.17 7.20 -20.43
N VAL A 84 -0.91 7.44 -19.70
CA VAL A 84 -1.16 6.81 -18.39
C VAL A 84 -2.56 6.20 -18.37
N VAL A 85 -2.67 4.95 -17.94
CA VAL A 85 -3.95 4.31 -17.67
C VAL A 85 -4.11 4.06 -16.16
N PHE A 86 -5.23 4.51 -15.60
CA PHE A 86 -5.59 4.29 -14.20
C PHE A 86 -6.62 3.16 -14.13
N VAL A 87 -6.30 2.09 -13.42
CA VAL A 87 -7.08 0.85 -13.32
C VAL A 87 -7.48 0.63 -11.85
N PRO A 88 -8.78 0.73 -11.50
CA PRO A 88 -9.28 0.50 -10.13
C PRO A 88 -9.42 -1.00 -9.78
#